data_AF-A0A3C2AM49-F1
#
_entry.id   AF-A0A3C2AM49-F1
#
_cell.length_a   1.000
_cell.length_b   1.000
_cell.length_c   1.000
_cell.angle_alpha   90.00
_cell.angle_beta   90.00
_cell.angle_gamma   90.00
#
_symmetry.space_group_name_H-M   'P 1'
#
loop_
_entity.id
_entity.type
_entity.pdbx_description
1 polymer ?
#
loop_
_entity_poly.entity_id
_entity_poly.type
_entity_poly.pdbx_seq_one_letter_code
_entity_poly.pdbx_strand_id
1 'polypeptide(L)'
;LNPQNIAGKIAVLYRGVCEFGTKALNAQNAGAIGVILVNNEASGVTMDIGAGVDGGAVTIPVVMVASDIGATINSAVNSNQARAVLAQFNGGGFNICPDESTRLAAPSGYDAYEWSNGDLSAVGEFVGGGQYTLTAYNEFGCGVVSSTFNMSEYPLTQPVITENGGQLDANANGAAYQWYLNGEPISGSTAQVPVQGSGAYTVEVTDNNGCVSESDPYDVTFVGIADRSTETINFWPNPASDILNVEFPTSHDVVQLEVLAADGRVVIKSSVLGASGVTPINLNQLSSGMYVLRLLSTANAEQYRFVKN
;
A
#
# COMPACT_ATOMS: atom_id res chain seq x y z
N LEU A 1 25.57 -17.10 0.16
CA LEU A 1 24.11 -16.91 0.02
C LEU A 1 23.56 -16.64 1.41
N ASN A 2 22.77 -15.57 1.60
CA ASN A 2 22.12 -15.30 2.88
C ASN A 2 20.70 -15.91 2.83
N PRO A 3 20.39 -16.95 3.63
CA PRO A 3 19.08 -17.62 3.60
C PRO A 3 17.90 -16.67 3.83
N GLN A 4 18.07 -15.67 4.70
CA GLN A 4 17.03 -14.67 5.00
C GLN A 4 16.63 -13.83 3.78
N ASN A 5 17.53 -13.67 2.82
CA ASN A 5 17.29 -12.84 1.64
C ASN A 5 16.67 -13.63 0.47
N ILE A 6 16.71 -14.97 0.51
CA ILE A 6 16.46 -15.85 -0.63
C ILE A 6 15.30 -16.82 -0.39
N ALA A 7 14.97 -17.13 0.87
CA ALA A 7 13.84 -17.99 1.21
C ALA A 7 12.53 -17.53 0.52
N GLY A 8 11.87 -18.44 -0.20
CA GLY A 8 10.64 -18.16 -0.95
C GLY A 8 10.83 -17.41 -2.27
N LYS A 9 12.07 -17.14 -2.71
CA LYS A 9 12.38 -16.33 -3.92
C LYS A 9 13.18 -17.13 -4.95
N ILE A 10 13.28 -16.57 -6.16
CA ILE A 10 14.17 -17.08 -7.22
C ILE A 10 15.56 -16.47 -7.03
N ALA A 11 16.61 -17.29 -6.95
CA ALA A 11 17.98 -16.84 -6.80
C ALA A 11 18.63 -16.56 -8.17
N VAL A 12 19.22 -15.38 -8.34
CA VAL A 12 20.02 -15.03 -9.53
C VAL A 12 21.49 -15.23 -9.21
N LEU A 13 22.15 -16.16 -9.90
CA LEU A 13 23.51 -16.59 -9.59
C LEU A 13 24.40 -16.46 -10.82
N TYR A 14 25.50 -15.74 -10.70
CA TYR A 14 26.47 -15.62 -11.78
C TYR A 14 27.35 -16.87 -11.88
N ARG A 15 27.67 -17.23 -13.12
CA ARG A 15 28.72 -18.20 -13.46
C ARG A 15 30.03 -17.77 -12.80
N GLY A 16 30.78 -18.75 -12.32
CA GLY A 16 32.07 -18.53 -11.69
C GLY A 16 32.82 -19.85 -11.58
N VAL A 17 33.66 -19.98 -10.57
CA VAL A 17 34.52 -21.17 -10.38
C VAL A 17 33.78 -22.36 -9.76
N CYS A 18 32.67 -22.14 -9.07
CA CYS A 18 31.86 -23.22 -8.52
C CYS A 18 30.97 -23.86 -9.60
N GLU A 19 30.80 -25.16 -9.49
CA GLU A 19 29.91 -25.96 -10.32
C GLU A 19 28.45 -25.48 -10.22
N PHE A 20 27.69 -25.65 -11.30
CA PHE A 20 26.29 -25.23 -11.40
C PHE A 20 25.37 -26.00 -10.44
N GLY A 21 25.51 -27.32 -10.34
CA GLY A 21 24.75 -28.17 -9.42
C GLY A 21 24.94 -27.71 -7.97
N THR A 22 26.18 -27.49 -7.54
CA THR A 22 26.51 -26.99 -6.21
C THR A 22 25.90 -25.62 -5.93
N LYS A 23 25.94 -24.70 -6.91
CA LYS A 23 25.32 -23.36 -6.77
C LYS A 23 23.80 -23.48 -6.56
N ALA A 24 23.14 -24.30 -7.37
CA ALA A 24 21.70 -24.49 -7.29
C ALA A 24 21.28 -25.21 -6.00
N LEU A 25 22.00 -26.25 -5.59
CA LEU A 25 21.77 -26.96 -4.34
C LEU A 25 21.93 -26.05 -3.11
N ASN A 26 22.94 -25.18 -3.12
CA ASN A 26 23.13 -24.20 -2.04
C ASN A 26 21.99 -23.16 -1.99
N ALA A 27 21.46 -22.73 -3.14
CA ALA A 27 20.29 -21.84 -3.18
C ALA A 27 19.02 -22.54 -2.69
N GLN A 28 18.80 -23.78 -3.12
CA GLN A 28 17.71 -24.63 -2.64
C GLN A 28 17.76 -24.81 -1.12
N ASN A 29 18.92 -25.17 -0.58
CA ASN A 29 19.09 -25.35 0.87
C ASN A 29 18.92 -24.04 1.66
N ALA A 30 19.08 -22.89 0.99
CA ALA A 30 18.80 -21.57 1.54
C ALA A 30 17.31 -21.16 1.39
N GLY A 31 16.45 -22.03 0.85
CA GLY A 31 15.01 -21.81 0.71
C GLY A 31 14.58 -21.19 -0.63
N ALA A 32 15.46 -21.12 -1.63
CA ALA A 32 15.08 -20.65 -2.96
C ALA A 32 14.02 -21.59 -3.58
N ILE A 33 13.09 -21.03 -4.35
CA ILE A 33 12.08 -21.79 -5.10
C ILE A 33 12.44 -21.98 -6.58
N GLY A 34 13.57 -21.41 -7.01
CA GLY A 34 14.12 -21.54 -8.35
C GLY A 34 15.46 -20.82 -8.49
N VAL A 35 16.20 -21.10 -9.56
CA VAL A 35 17.51 -20.49 -9.83
C VAL A 35 17.61 -20.02 -11.28
N ILE A 36 18.08 -18.79 -11.46
CA ILE A 36 18.52 -18.24 -12.74
C ILE A 36 20.05 -18.16 -12.71
N LEU A 37 20.72 -19.00 -13.49
CA LEU A 37 22.16 -18.97 -13.69
C LEU A 37 22.50 -17.99 -14.82
N VAL A 38 23.21 -16.91 -14.48
CA VAL A 38 23.69 -15.93 -15.45
C VAL A 38 25.03 -16.39 -16.01
N ASN A 39 25.09 -16.63 -17.31
CA ASN A 39 26.31 -16.97 -18.02
C ASN A 39 27.22 -15.74 -18.18
N ASN A 40 28.45 -15.94 -18.64
CA ASN A 40 29.40 -14.87 -18.97
C ASN A 40 29.31 -14.39 -20.44
N GLU A 41 28.70 -15.18 -21.32
CA GLU A 41 28.55 -14.86 -22.75
C GLU A 41 27.30 -14.01 -23.02
N ALA A 42 27.44 -13.02 -23.90
CA ALA A 42 26.43 -11.97 -24.14
C ALA A 42 25.31 -12.35 -25.13
N SER A 43 25.39 -13.49 -25.82
CA SER A 43 24.26 -14.04 -26.59
C SER A 43 24.58 -15.43 -27.17
N GLY A 44 23.54 -16.16 -27.59
CA GLY A 44 23.68 -17.16 -28.65
C GLY A 44 24.12 -18.58 -28.29
N VAL A 45 24.04 -19.05 -27.04
CA VAL A 45 24.23 -20.48 -26.77
C VAL A 45 23.25 -20.99 -25.71
N THR A 46 22.26 -21.76 -26.13
CA THR A 46 21.64 -22.78 -25.26
C THR A 46 22.72 -23.83 -25.01
N MET A 47 23.50 -23.66 -23.94
CA MET A 47 24.39 -24.73 -23.47
C MET A 47 23.60 -25.60 -22.51
N ASP A 48 23.66 -26.92 -22.71
CA ASP A 48 23.18 -27.86 -21.71
C ASP A 48 23.90 -27.58 -20.39
N ILE A 49 23.11 -27.31 -19.35
CA ILE A 49 23.63 -27.16 -17.99
C ILE A 49 24.03 -28.57 -17.55
N GLY A 50 25.33 -28.85 -17.55
CA GLY A 50 25.84 -30.06 -16.93
C GLY A 50 25.41 -30.09 -15.47
N ALA A 51 24.63 -31.11 -15.09
CA ALA A 51 24.16 -31.30 -13.71
C ALA A 51 25.32 -31.34 -12.70
N GLY A 52 26.48 -31.83 -13.15
CA GLY A 52 27.68 -31.97 -12.33
C GLY A 52 27.45 -32.93 -11.15
N VAL A 53 28.28 -32.84 -10.11
CA VAL A 53 28.28 -33.79 -9.00
C VAL A 53 27.01 -33.67 -8.16
N ASP A 54 26.55 -32.44 -7.94
CA ASP A 54 25.44 -32.15 -7.01
C ASP A 54 24.09 -32.02 -7.72
N GLY A 55 24.04 -31.97 -9.05
CA GLY A 55 22.82 -31.67 -9.79
C GLY A 55 21.69 -32.68 -9.60
N GLY A 56 22.01 -33.94 -9.27
CA GLY A 56 21.00 -34.96 -8.94
C GLY A 56 20.23 -34.68 -7.64
N ALA A 57 20.76 -33.81 -6.76
CA ALA A 57 20.11 -33.40 -5.52
C ALA A 57 19.31 -32.09 -5.65
N VAL A 58 19.36 -31.43 -6.82
CA VAL A 58 18.62 -30.21 -7.10
C VAL A 58 17.21 -30.57 -7.57
N THR A 59 16.20 -30.16 -6.82
CA THR A 59 14.78 -30.42 -7.07
C THR A 59 14.01 -29.17 -7.47
N ILE A 60 14.57 -27.98 -7.27
CA ILE A 60 14.00 -26.71 -7.74
C ILE A 60 14.34 -26.44 -9.22
N PRO A 61 13.49 -25.71 -9.96
CA PRO A 61 13.79 -25.34 -11.35
C PRO A 61 15.08 -24.52 -11.48
N VAL A 62 15.89 -24.84 -12.48
CA VAL A 62 17.12 -24.12 -12.82
C VAL A 62 17.10 -23.76 -14.30
N VAL A 63 17.28 -22.48 -14.61
CA VAL A 63 17.40 -21.98 -15.99
C VAL A 63 18.71 -21.19 -16.13
N MET A 64 19.33 -21.24 -17.31
CA MET A 64 20.48 -20.41 -17.63
C MET A 64 20.08 -19.29 -18.60
N VAL A 65 20.60 -18.09 -18.38
CA VAL A 65 20.41 -16.91 -19.23
C VAL A 65 21.75 -16.33 -19.65
N ALA A 66 21.77 -15.61 -20.79
CA ALA A 66 22.95 -14.88 -21.25
C ALA A 66 23.28 -13.68 -20.33
N SER A 67 24.50 -13.16 -20.45
CA SER A 67 25.03 -12.14 -19.54
C SER A 67 24.31 -10.78 -19.66
N ASP A 68 23.79 -10.46 -20.84
CA ASP A 68 22.97 -9.27 -21.12
C ASP A 68 21.58 -9.33 -20.45
N ILE A 69 20.91 -10.48 -20.55
CA ILE A 69 19.65 -10.75 -19.83
C ILE A 69 19.91 -10.73 -18.32
N GLY A 70 20.99 -11.36 -17.86
CA GLY A 70 21.36 -11.37 -16.45
C GLY A 70 21.66 -9.97 -15.89
N ALA A 71 22.29 -9.09 -16.68
CA ALA A 71 22.49 -7.69 -16.31
C ALA A 71 21.15 -6.94 -16.14
N THR A 72 20.20 -7.19 -17.05
CA THR A 72 18.84 -6.62 -16.98
C THR A 72 18.10 -7.08 -15.72
N ILE A 73 18.12 -8.38 -15.44
CA ILE A 73 17.51 -8.96 -14.23
C ILE A 73 18.16 -8.36 -12.98
N ASN A 74 19.50 -8.31 -12.92
CA ASN A 74 20.20 -7.78 -11.76
C ASN A 74 19.90 -6.28 -11.54
N SER A 75 19.77 -5.49 -12.60
CA SER A 75 19.35 -4.09 -12.48
C SER A 75 17.96 -3.98 -11.85
N ALA A 76 16.99 -4.77 -12.33
CA ALA A 76 15.63 -4.77 -11.79
C ALA A 76 15.57 -5.25 -10.33
N VAL A 77 16.38 -6.25 -9.97
CA VAL A 77 16.45 -6.76 -8.59
C VAL A 77 16.98 -5.68 -7.64
N ASN A 78 18.03 -4.96 -8.05
CA ASN A 78 18.63 -3.93 -7.21
C ASN A 78 17.78 -2.64 -7.13
N SER A 79 16.87 -2.41 -8.07
CA SER A 79 15.92 -1.29 -8.02
C SER A 79 14.60 -1.61 -7.31
N ASN A 80 14.45 -2.81 -6.71
CA ASN A 80 13.17 -3.31 -6.18
C ASN A 80 12.03 -3.36 -7.23
N GLN A 81 12.36 -3.42 -8.51
CA GLN A 81 11.39 -3.52 -9.62
C GLN A 81 11.34 -4.92 -10.23
N ALA A 82 12.08 -5.89 -9.70
CA ALA A 82 12.07 -7.26 -10.20
C ALA A 82 10.78 -8.00 -9.82
N ARG A 83 9.75 -7.84 -10.65
CA ARG A 83 8.70 -8.85 -10.81
C ARG A 83 9.08 -9.69 -12.03
N ALA A 84 9.47 -10.94 -11.79
CA ALA A 84 9.81 -11.88 -12.85
C ALA A 84 8.74 -12.96 -12.93
N VAL A 85 8.11 -13.08 -14.09
CA VAL A 85 7.15 -14.14 -14.37
C VAL A 85 7.81 -15.15 -15.31
N LEU A 86 7.96 -16.40 -14.86
CA LEU A 86 8.24 -17.51 -15.77
C LEU A 86 6.92 -17.94 -16.42
N ALA A 87 6.58 -17.33 -17.55
CA ALA A 87 5.49 -17.82 -18.40
C ALA A 87 6.05 -18.87 -19.35
N GLN A 88 5.47 -20.08 -19.34
CA GLN A 88 5.67 -21.01 -20.44
C GLN A 88 4.99 -20.42 -21.68
N PHE A 89 5.78 -20.10 -22.71
CA PHE A 89 5.26 -19.68 -24.03
C PHE A 89 4.45 -20.78 -24.75
N ASN A 90 4.40 -22.00 -24.18
CA ASN A 90 3.66 -23.18 -24.66
C ASN A 90 2.50 -23.56 -23.72
N GLY A 91 1.81 -22.57 -23.16
CA GLY A 91 0.64 -22.72 -22.31
C GLY A 91 0.94 -22.31 -20.88
N GLY A 92 0.13 -21.40 -20.35
CA GLY A 92 0.27 -20.88 -19.00
C GLY A 92 -0.30 -19.48 -18.85
N GLY A 93 -0.11 -18.90 -17.67
CA GLY A 93 -0.53 -17.54 -17.39
C GLY A 93 0.04 -17.02 -16.10
N PHE A 94 -0.15 -15.73 -15.85
CA PHE A 94 0.26 -15.08 -14.61
C PHE A 94 -0.75 -14.02 -14.22
N ASN A 95 -0.72 -13.64 -12.95
CA ASN A 95 -1.60 -12.62 -12.42
C ASN A 95 -0.86 -11.29 -12.28
N ILE A 96 -1.51 -10.20 -12.65
CA ILE A 96 -1.07 -8.82 -12.44
C ILE A 96 -2.05 -8.09 -11.53
N CYS A 97 -1.66 -6.96 -10.97
CA CYS A 97 -2.64 -6.08 -10.35
C CYS A 97 -3.51 -5.44 -11.44
N PRO A 98 -4.78 -5.13 -11.16
CA PRO A 98 -5.61 -4.34 -12.07
C PRO A 98 -4.89 -3.06 -12.52
N ASP A 99 -5.05 -2.72 -13.80
CA ASP A 99 -4.44 -1.55 -14.45
C ASP A 99 -2.89 -1.50 -14.44
N GLU A 100 -2.23 -2.55 -13.98
CA GLU A 100 -0.77 -2.65 -14.05
C GLU A 100 -0.31 -2.89 -15.49
N SER A 101 0.75 -2.19 -15.88
CA SER A 101 1.47 -2.43 -17.12
C SER A 101 2.57 -3.48 -16.92
N THR A 102 2.63 -4.48 -17.80
CA THR A 102 3.73 -5.45 -17.84
C THR A 102 4.42 -5.42 -19.19
N ARG A 103 5.72 -5.71 -19.21
CA ARG A 103 6.49 -5.81 -20.46
C ARG A 103 6.67 -7.26 -20.86
N LEU A 104 6.26 -7.59 -22.08
CA LEU A 104 6.42 -8.93 -22.64
C LEU A 104 7.43 -8.89 -23.78
N ALA A 105 8.37 -9.83 -23.75
CA ALA A 105 9.41 -9.96 -24.75
C ALA A 105 9.16 -11.17 -25.64
N ALA A 106 9.20 -10.96 -26.95
CA ALA A 106 9.21 -12.01 -27.94
C ALA A 106 10.56 -12.78 -27.92
N PRO A 107 10.58 -14.05 -28.36
CA PRO A 107 11.83 -14.78 -28.54
C PRO A 107 12.70 -14.09 -29.59
N SER A 108 14.02 -14.05 -29.34
CA SER A 108 14.99 -13.54 -30.31
C SER A 108 15.18 -14.50 -31.49
N GLY A 109 15.76 -13.98 -32.59
CA GLY A 109 16.06 -14.78 -33.79
C GLY A 109 15.02 -14.72 -34.91
N TYR A 110 14.03 -13.83 -34.80
CA TYR A 110 13.04 -13.54 -35.84
C TYR A 110 13.18 -12.08 -36.33
N ASP A 111 12.74 -11.84 -37.56
CA ASP A 111 12.88 -10.55 -38.26
C ASP A 111 11.71 -9.59 -37.99
N ALA A 112 10.51 -10.12 -37.71
CA ALA A 112 9.34 -9.32 -37.34
C ALA A 112 8.41 -10.06 -36.37
N TYR A 113 7.56 -9.30 -35.68
CA TYR A 113 6.64 -9.78 -34.66
C TYR A 113 5.26 -9.13 -34.86
N GLU A 114 4.21 -9.86 -34.50
CA GLU A 114 2.83 -9.34 -34.40
C GLU A 114 2.14 -10.00 -33.21
N TRP A 115 1.85 -9.20 -32.18
CA TRP A 115 1.07 -9.61 -31.02
C TRP A 115 -0.42 -9.53 -31.32
N SER A 116 -1.24 -10.33 -30.63
CA SER A 116 -2.70 -10.36 -30.83
C SER A 116 -3.42 -9.04 -30.52
N ASN A 117 -2.77 -8.11 -29.82
CA ASN A 117 -3.25 -6.75 -29.59
C ASN A 117 -2.82 -5.76 -30.69
N GLY A 118 -2.12 -6.21 -31.72
CA GLY A 118 -1.62 -5.41 -32.84
C GLY A 118 -0.25 -4.77 -32.61
N ASP A 119 0.41 -4.99 -31.46
CA ASP A 119 1.78 -4.53 -31.24
C ASP A 119 2.75 -5.28 -32.17
N LEU A 120 3.73 -4.57 -32.75
CA LEU A 120 4.74 -5.13 -33.66
C LEU A 120 6.14 -5.17 -33.04
N SER A 121 6.27 -4.80 -31.77
CA SER A 121 7.53 -4.66 -31.06
C SER A 121 8.04 -6.01 -30.57
N ALA A 122 9.35 -6.22 -30.64
CA ALA A 122 10.00 -7.37 -30.01
C ALA A 122 9.81 -7.36 -28.47
N VAL A 123 9.62 -6.18 -27.87
CA VAL A 123 9.21 -6.04 -26.47
C VAL A 123 8.06 -5.04 -26.42
N GLY A 124 6.86 -5.50 -26.09
CA GLY A 124 5.66 -4.68 -25.95
C GLY A 124 5.32 -4.40 -24.48
N GLU A 125 4.51 -3.37 -24.25
CA GLU A 125 3.94 -3.03 -22.94
C GLU A 125 2.43 -3.31 -22.97
N PHE A 126 1.97 -4.10 -22.01
CA PHE A 126 0.62 -4.66 -21.97
C PHE A 126 -0.06 -4.24 -20.68
N VAL A 127 -1.28 -3.72 -20.78
CA VAL A 127 -2.04 -3.22 -19.64
C VAL A 127 -3.29 -4.08 -19.46
N GLY A 128 -3.54 -4.47 -18.21
CA GLY A 128 -4.73 -5.22 -17.83
C GLY A 128 -4.76 -6.68 -18.30
N GLY A 129 -5.68 -7.46 -17.74
CA GLY A 129 -5.83 -8.88 -18.07
C GLY A 129 -6.21 -9.14 -19.54
N GLY A 130 -5.86 -10.31 -20.07
CA GLY A 130 -6.21 -10.72 -21.43
C GLY A 130 -5.59 -12.05 -21.86
N GLN A 131 -6.07 -12.57 -22.99
CA GLN A 131 -5.43 -13.68 -23.68
C GLN A 131 -4.59 -13.14 -24.83
N TYR A 132 -3.36 -13.62 -24.93
CA TYR A 132 -2.41 -13.11 -25.88
C TYR A 132 -1.77 -14.24 -26.69
N THR A 133 -1.52 -13.96 -27.96
CA THR A 133 -0.69 -14.77 -28.85
C THR A 133 0.34 -13.88 -29.53
N LEU A 134 1.45 -14.47 -29.95
CA LEU A 134 2.49 -13.82 -30.74
C LEU A 134 2.69 -14.58 -32.04
N THR A 135 2.69 -13.86 -33.15
CA THR A 135 3.18 -14.36 -34.43
C THR A 135 4.58 -13.82 -34.68
N ALA A 136 5.56 -14.69 -34.91
CA ALA A 136 6.93 -14.32 -35.24
C ALA A 136 7.26 -14.73 -36.67
N TYR A 137 7.91 -13.84 -37.42
CA TYR A 137 8.20 -14.00 -38.84
C TYR A 137 9.70 -14.09 -39.09
N ASN A 138 10.11 -14.98 -39.99
CA ASN A 138 11.49 -14.99 -40.50
C ASN A 138 11.68 -13.98 -41.66
N GLU A 139 12.91 -13.89 -42.17
CA GLU A 139 13.31 -12.98 -43.25
C GLU A 139 12.51 -13.15 -44.55
N PHE A 140 11.93 -14.33 -44.75
CA PHE A 140 11.10 -14.66 -45.91
C PHE A 140 9.60 -14.37 -45.69
N GLY A 141 9.22 -13.86 -44.52
CA GLY A 141 7.84 -13.56 -44.15
C GLY A 141 7.01 -14.79 -43.71
N CYS A 142 7.64 -15.93 -43.42
CA CYS A 142 6.93 -17.09 -42.89
C CYS A 142 6.67 -16.91 -41.39
N GLY A 143 5.40 -16.88 -41.00
CA GLY A 143 4.97 -16.70 -39.61
C GLY A 143 4.77 -18.02 -38.86
N VAL A 144 5.17 -18.04 -37.58
CA VAL A 144 4.79 -19.08 -36.61
C VAL A 144 4.02 -18.43 -35.46
N VAL A 145 2.90 -19.03 -35.06
CA VAL A 145 2.05 -18.54 -33.97
C VAL A 145 2.39 -19.29 -32.68
N SER A 146 2.53 -18.56 -31.58
CA SER A 146 2.71 -19.12 -30.24
C SER A 146 1.45 -19.85 -29.76
N SER A 147 1.57 -20.60 -28.68
CA SER A 147 0.37 -20.95 -27.90
C SER A 147 -0.24 -19.69 -27.26
N THR A 148 -1.52 -19.78 -26.87
CA THR A 148 -2.17 -18.73 -26.08
C THR A 148 -1.64 -18.74 -24.66
N PHE A 149 -1.26 -17.57 -24.16
CA PHE A 149 -1.00 -17.35 -22.73
C PHE A 149 -2.01 -16.37 -22.15
N ASN A 150 -2.29 -16.54 -20.85
CA ASN A 150 -3.30 -15.74 -20.14
C ASN A 150 -2.63 -14.81 -19.14
N MET A 151 -2.90 -13.52 -19.24
CA MET A 151 -2.62 -12.56 -18.18
C MET A 151 -3.94 -12.32 -17.43
N SER A 152 -4.01 -12.68 -16.16
CA SER A 152 -5.20 -12.49 -15.34
C SER A 152 -4.96 -11.37 -14.33
N GLU A 153 -6.02 -10.78 -13.81
CA GLU A 153 -5.90 -9.79 -12.74
C GLU A 153 -6.15 -10.46 -11.39
N TYR A 154 -5.42 -10.03 -10.36
CA TYR A 154 -5.76 -10.39 -8.99
C TYR A 154 -7.11 -9.75 -8.62
N PRO A 155 -8.01 -10.49 -7.96
CA PRO A 155 -9.25 -9.92 -7.48
C PRO A 155 -8.94 -8.89 -6.39
N LEU A 156 -9.34 -7.63 -6.60
CA LEU A 156 -9.30 -6.61 -5.56
C LEU A 156 -10.67 -6.45 -4.92
N THR A 157 -10.69 -6.51 -3.60
CA THR A 157 -11.81 -6.02 -2.79
C THR A 157 -11.57 -4.57 -2.43
N GLN A 158 -12.54 -3.71 -2.76
CA GLN A 158 -12.52 -2.32 -2.31
C GLN A 158 -12.70 -2.29 -0.78
N PRO A 159 -11.81 -1.61 -0.03
CA PRO A 159 -11.97 -1.49 1.42
C PRO A 159 -13.22 -0.68 1.75
N VAL A 160 -13.95 -1.09 2.79
CA VAL A 160 -15.08 -0.33 3.33
C VAL A 160 -14.70 0.22 4.69
N ILE A 161 -14.89 1.52 4.87
CA ILE A 161 -14.67 2.19 6.15
C ILE A 161 -15.92 2.06 7.02
N THR A 162 -15.73 1.64 8.27
CA THR A 162 -16.77 1.65 9.31
C THR A 162 -16.30 2.44 10.52
N GLU A 163 -17.21 3.12 11.21
CA GLU A 163 -16.89 3.90 12.41
C GLU A 163 -17.43 3.19 13.66
N ASN A 164 -16.61 3.12 14.69
CA ASN A 164 -16.97 2.53 15.98
C ASN A 164 -16.37 3.34 17.13
N GLY A 165 -17.12 4.34 17.61
CA GLY A 165 -16.77 5.09 18.81
C GLY A 165 -15.54 5.98 18.65
N GLY A 166 -15.42 6.68 17.52
CA GLY A 166 -14.28 7.55 17.22
C GLY A 166 -13.05 6.85 16.64
N GLN A 167 -13.18 5.58 16.26
CA GLN A 167 -12.19 4.83 15.48
C GLN A 167 -12.81 4.46 14.13
N LEU A 168 -12.05 4.68 13.05
CA LEU A 168 -12.38 4.19 11.72
C LEU A 168 -11.63 2.87 11.49
N ASP A 169 -12.35 1.87 10.98
CA ASP A 169 -11.86 0.53 10.68
C ASP A 169 -12.03 0.25 9.19
N ALA A 170 -10.95 -0.19 8.54
CA ALA A 170 -10.97 -0.66 7.17
C ALA A 170 -11.24 -2.16 7.16
N ASN A 171 -12.41 -2.56 6.65
CA ASN A 171 -12.77 -3.98 6.50
C ASN A 171 -12.07 -4.63 5.30
N ALA A 172 -10.75 -4.68 5.35
CA ALA A 172 -9.90 -5.31 4.35
C ALA A 172 -8.69 -5.94 5.04
N ASN A 173 -8.29 -7.14 4.59
CA ASN A 173 -7.08 -7.80 5.09
C ASN A 173 -5.90 -7.45 4.17
N GLY A 174 -5.33 -6.26 4.36
CA GLY A 174 -4.11 -5.81 3.70
C GLY A 174 -2.83 -6.18 4.46
N ALA A 175 -1.73 -6.27 3.70
CA ALA A 175 -0.37 -6.28 4.22
C ALA A 175 0.08 -4.89 4.71
N ALA A 176 -0.47 -3.81 4.13
CA ALA A 176 -0.20 -2.42 4.53
C ALA A 176 -1.43 -1.51 4.32
N TYR A 177 -1.49 -0.41 5.07
CA TYR A 177 -2.59 0.55 5.07
C TYR A 177 -2.04 1.99 5.07
N GLN A 178 -2.69 2.88 4.33
CA GLN A 178 -2.44 4.32 4.37
C GLN A 178 -3.78 5.06 4.39
N TRP A 179 -4.08 5.71 5.51
CA TRP A 179 -5.27 6.55 5.65
C TRP A 179 -4.98 7.98 5.21
N TYR A 180 -6.01 8.67 4.73
CA TYR A 180 -5.99 10.08 4.38
C TYR A 180 -7.15 10.82 5.04
N LEU A 181 -6.91 12.09 5.40
CA LEU A 181 -7.95 13.03 5.80
C LEU A 181 -7.94 14.21 4.84
N ASN A 182 -9.00 14.38 4.05
CA ASN A 182 -9.10 15.37 2.99
C ASN A 182 -7.92 15.32 2.00
N GLY A 183 -7.42 14.11 1.72
CA GLY A 183 -6.28 13.86 0.82
C GLY A 183 -4.89 13.97 1.47
N GLU A 184 -4.79 14.41 2.74
CA GLU A 184 -3.50 14.46 3.45
C GLU A 184 -3.23 13.15 4.21
N PRO A 185 -2.02 12.56 4.11
CA PRO A 185 -1.73 11.26 4.69
C PRO A 185 -1.66 11.29 6.22
N ILE A 186 -2.24 10.28 6.86
CA ILE A 186 -2.17 10.05 8.30
C ILE A 186 -1.01 9.08 8.60
N SER A 187 -0.06 9.52 9.42
CA SER A 187 1.12 8.73 9.78
C SER A 187 0.79 7.56 10.72
N GLY A 188 1.49 6.43 10.56
CA GLY A 188 1.33 5.27 11.44
C GLY A 188 0.02 4.51 11.22
N SER A 189 -0.52 4.61 10.00
CA SER A 189 -1.74 3.95 9.57
C SER A 189 -1.67 2.43 9.77
N THR A 190 -2.74 1.88 10.34
CA THR A 190 -2.99 0.43 10.45
C THR A 190 -4.35 0.12 9.85
N ALA A 191 -4.89 -1.08 10.05
CA ALA A 191 -6.29 -1.36 9.70
C ALA A 191 -7.29 -0.40 10.38
N GLN A 192 -6.86 0.27 11.46
CA GLN A 192 -7.67 1.24 12.19
C GLN A 192 -6.94 2.59 12.33
N VAL A 193 -7.71 3.67 12.38
CA VAL A 193 -7.22 5.03 12.69
C VAL A 193 -8.24 5.79 13.55
N PRO A 194 -7.81 6.54 14.58
CA PRO A 194 -8.74 7.40 15.32
C PRO A 194 -9.24 8.54 14.43
N VAL A 195 -10.49 8.96 14.63
CA VAL A 195 -11.05 10.16 14.02
C VAL A 195 -10.32 11.39 14.58
N GLN A 196 -9.66 12.16 13.71
CA GLN A 196 -8.83 13.32 14.09
C GLN A 196 -9.53 14.67 13.83
N GLY A 197 -10.64 14.66 13.09
CA GLY A 197 -11.40 15.83 12.69
C GLY A 197 -12.53 15.52 11.71
N SER A 198 -13.34 16.52 11.39
CA SER A 198 -14.34 16.41 10.32
C SER A 198 -13.68 16.45 8.95
N GLY A 199 -14.24 15.72 8.00
CA GLY A 199 -13.78 15.67 6.63
C GLY A 199 -13.99 14.30 6.02
N ALA A 200 -13.51 14.16 4.79
CA ALA A 200 -13.54 12.92 4.06
C ALA A 200 -12.31 12.07 4.45
N TYR A 201 -12.55 10.87 4.95
CA TYR A 201 -11.51 9.86 5.18
C TYR A 201 -11.49 8.86 4.02
N THR A 202 -10.31 8.56 3.50
CA THR A 202 -10.09 7.44 2.58
C THR A 202 -8.98 6.54 3.12
N VAL A 203 -8.95 5.28 2.68
CA VAL A 203 -7.87 4.35 3.01
C VAL A 203 -7.42 3.59 1.77
N GLU A 204 -6.12 3.62 1.52
CA GLU A 204 -5.45 2.73 0.57
C GLU A 204 -4.96 1.48 1.30
N VAL A 205 -5.26 0.31 0.73
CA VAL A 205 -4.89 -0.98 1.27
C VAL A 205 -4.05 -1.72 0.24
N THR A 206 -2.85 -2.15 0.64
CA THR A 206 -1.98 -3.02 -0.17
C THR A 206 -2.14 -4.46 0.29
N ASP A 207 -2.48 -5.37 -0.61
CA ASP A 207 -2.63 -6.80 -0.30
C ASP A 207 -1.28 -7.55 -0.25
N ASN A 208 -1.32 -8.86 0.00
CA ASN A 208 -0.12 -9.71 0.03
C ASN A 208 0.54 -9.94 -1.35
N ASN A 209 -0.17 -9.65 -2.44
CA ASN A 209 0.35 -9.72 -3.82
C ASN A 209 0.95 -8.38 -4.27
N GLY A 210 0.88 -7.34 -3.42
CA GLY A 210 1.37 -5.99 -3.69
C GLY A 210 0.36 -5.11 -4.45
N CYS A 211 -0.89 -5.55 -4.60
CA CYS A 211 -1.93 -4.79 -5.29
C CYS A 211 -2.60 -3.80 -4.33
N VAL A 212 -2.89 -2.60 -4.85
CA VAL A 212 -3.44 -1.49 -4.08
C VAL A 212 -4.91 -1.29 -4.44
N SER A 213 -5.76 -1.09 -3.44
CA SER A 213 -7.14 -0.63 -3.61
C SER A 213 -7.45 0.51 -2.64
N GLU A 214 -8.26 1.47 -3.09
CA GLU A 214 -8.69 2.63 -2.29
C GLU A 214 -10.19 2.51 -1.94
N SER A 215 -10.58 2.89 -0.73
CA SER A 215 -11.97 2.96 -0.31
C SER A 215 -12.74 4.11 -0.98
N ASP A 216 -14.06 4.03 -0.97
CA ASP A 216 -14.87 5.23 -1.12
C ASP A 216 -14.65 6.18 0.08
N PRO A 217 -14.83 7.51 -0.09
CA PRO A 217 -14.73 8.45 1.02
C PRO A 217 -15.78 8.18 2.10
N TYR A 218 -15.33 8.19 3.35
CA TYR A 218 -16.18 8.20 4.53
C TYR A 218 -16.21 9.60 5.14
N ASP A 219 -17.34 10.29 5.00
CA ASP A 219 -17.51 11.65 5.50
C ASP A 219 -17.83 11.66 7.00
N VAL A 220 -16.88 12.17 7.79
CA VAL A 220 -17.13 12.49 9.19
C VAL A 220 -17.59 13.95 9.28
N THR A 221 -18.85 14.14 9.68
CA THR A 221 -19.39 15.47 9.97
C THR A 221 -19.79 15.57 11.43
N PHE A 222 -19.22 16.53 12.14
CA PHE A 222 -19.76 16.95 13.43
C PHE A 222 -21.01 17.83 13.19
N VAL A 223 -22.19 17.22 13.04
CA VAL A 223 -23.47 17.93 12.91
C VAL A 223 -24.36 17.65 14.12
N GLY A 224 -24.48 18.64 15.01
CA GLY A 224 -25.48 18.64 16.08
C GLY A 224 -25.06 19.43 17.31
N ILE A 225 -25.76 20.55 17.58
CA ILE A 225 -26.00 20.96 18.96
C ILE A 225 -27.04 19.97 19.48
N ALA A 226 -26.61 19.02 20.30
CA ALA A 226 -27.55 18.20 21.04
C ALA A 226 -28.30 19.13 22.01
N ASP A 227 -29.63 19.17 21.91
CA ASP A 227 -30.46 19.73 22.96
C ASP A 227 -30.32 18.81 24.19
N ARG A 228 -29.61 19.32 25.20
CA ARG A 228 -29.54 18.81 26.59
C ARG A 228 -29.47 17.27 26.74
N SER A 229 -28.26 16.72 26.66
CA SER A 229 -27.96 15.47 27.35
C SER A 229 -27.88 15.73 28.87
N THR A 230 -28.28 14.76 29.69
CA THR A 230 -28.59 14.92 31.13
C THR A 230 -27.38 14.90 32.06
N GLU A 231 -26.15 14.97 31.53
CA GLU A 231 -24.93 15.09 32.35
C GLU A 231 -24.33 16.49 32.16
N THR A 232 -24.68 17.40 33.07
CA THR A 232 -24.26 18.79 33.01
C THR A 232 -22.76 18.93 33.24
N ILE A 233 -22.01 19.26 32.19
CA ILE A 233 -20.65 19.80 32.32
C ILE A 233 -20.76 21.17 32.97
N ASN A 234 -20.14 21.32 34.14
CA ASN A 234 -20.12 22.56 34.89
C ASN A 234 -18.91 23.39 34.51
N PHE A 235 -19.08 24.71 34.43
CA PHE A 235 -17.97 25.63 34.22
C PHE A 235 -18.10 26.90 35.08
N TRP A 236 -16.98 27.39 35.59
CA TRP A 236 -16.95 28.56 36.47
C TRP A 236 -15.56 29.20 36.53
N PRO A 237 -15.44 30.47 36.96
CA PRO A 237 -16.54 31.42 37.15
C PRO A 237 -17.03 31.98 35.80
N ASN A 238 -18.27 32.46 35.77
CA ASN A 238 -18.78 33.28 34.68
C ASN A 238 -19.46 34.52 35.31
N PRO A 239 -18.89 35.74 35.18
CA PRO A 239 -17.70 36.09 34.37
C PRO A 239 -16.36 35.49 34.88
N ALA A 240 -15.46 35.18 33.96
CA ALA A 240 -14.10 34.69 34.21
C ALA A 240 -13.05 35.80 34.10
N SER A 241 -12.03 35.80 34.95
CA SER A 241 -10.86 36.68 34.82
C SER A 241 -9.72 35.90 34.16
N ASP A 242 -8.89 35.20 34.91
CA ASP A 242 -7.66 34.61 34.35
C ASP A 242 -7.86 33.14 33.95
N ILE A 243 -8.81 32.47 34.59
CA ILE A 243 -9.06 31.04 34.44
C ILE A 243 -10.56 30.79 34.32
N LEU A 244 -10.93 29.92 33.37
CA LEU A 244 -12.22 29.25 33.33
C LEU A 244 -12.01 27.77 33.67
N ASN A 245 -12.61 27.30 34.76
CA ASN A 245 -12.61 25.90 35.13
C ASN A 245 -13.74 25.19 34.40
N VAL A 246 -13.45 24.00 33.85
CA VAL A 246 -14.43 23.10 33.25
C VAL A 246 -14.33 21.76 33.96
N GLU A 247 -15.44 21.29 34.52
CA GLU A 247 -15.50 20.03 35.27
C GLU A 247 -16.09 18.91 34.42
N PHE A 248 -15.27 17.90 34.18
CA PHE A 248 -15.65 16.71 33.43
C PHE A 248 -16.07 15.59 34.39
N PRO A 249 -17.22 14.93 34.16
CA PRO A 249 -17.59 13.74 34.92
C PRO A 249 -16.59 12.60 34.67
N THR A 250 -16.63 11.56 35.50
CA THR A 250 -15.73 10.40 35.34
C THR A 250 -15.96 9.60 34.06
N SER A 251 -17.09 9.80 33.39
CA SER A 251 -17.44 9.22 32.10
C SER A 251 -18.02 10.30 31.21
N HIS A 252 -17.37 10.60 30.08
CA HIS A 252 -17.90 11.48 29.04
C HIS A 252 -17.33 11.07 27.67
N ASP A 253 -17.96 11.54 26.60
CA ASP A 253 -17.53 11.32 25.21
C ASP A 253 -16.78 12.53 24.61
N VAL A 254 -16.64 13.64 25.34
CA VAL A 254 -15.89 14.83 24.90
C VAL A 254 -14.43 14.49 24.62
N VAL A 255 -13.96 14.78 23.41
CA VAL A 255 -12.57 14.55 22.98
C VAL A 255 -11.78 15.85 22.87
N GLN A 256 -12.47 16.98 22.68
CA GLN A 256 -11.82 18.26 22.42
C GLN A 256 -12.60 19.44 23.01
N LEU A 257 -11.87 20.40 23.56
CA LEU A 257 -12.39 21.66 24.09
C LEU A 257 -11.82 22.81 23.27
N GLU A 258 -12.66 23.77 22.93
CA GLU A 258 -12.29 24.98 22.22
C GLU A 258 -12.92 26.23 22.86
N VAL A 259 -12.21 27.36 22.83
CA VAL A 259 -12.76 28.68 23.14
C VAL A 259 -12.81 29.48 21.85
N LEU A 260 -13.98 30.02 21.50
CA LEU A 260 -14.20 30.83 20.31
C LEU A 260 -14.45 32.28 20.70
N ALA A 261 -13.85 33.20 19.96
CA ALA A 261 -14.14 34.63 20.04
C ALA A 261 -15.53 34.95 19.45
N ALA A 262 -16.02 36.17 19.68
CA ALA A 262 -17.34 36.62 19.23
C ALA A 262 -17.54 36.60 17.70
N ASP A 263 -16.45 36.61 16.93
CA ASP A 263 -16.43 36.47 15.47
C ASP A 263 -16.45 34.99 15.00
N GLY A 264 -16.48 34.03 15.92
CA GLY A 264 -16.46 32.59 15.65
C GLY A 264 -15.07 31.98 15.49
N ARG A 265 -13.99 32.76 15.60
CA ARG A 265 -12.62 32.25 15.49
C ARG A 265 -12.23 31.48 16.76
N VAL A 266 -11.67 30.27 16.59
CA VAL A 266 -11.08 29.51 17.69
C VAL A 266 -9.83 30.22 18.21
N VAL A 267 -9.80 30.53 19.50
CA VAL A 267 -8.69 31.20 20.20
C VAL A 267 -7.95 30.30 21.19
N ILE A 268 -8.60 29.24 21.69
CA ILE A 268 -7.97 28.19 22.51
C ILE A 268 -8.48 26.84 22.02
N LYS A 269 -7.61 25.83 22.01
CA LYS A 269 -7.94 24.45 21.63
C LYS A 269 -7.13 23.47 22.49
N SER A 270 -7.79 22.46 23.05
CA SER A 270 -7.16 21.40 23.84
C SER A 270 -7.83 20.04 23.60
N SER A 271 -7.03 18.97 23.56
CA SER A 271 -7.56 17.61 23.70
C SER A 271 -7.95 17.38 25.16
N VAL A 272 -9.09 16.75 25.39
CA VAL A 272 -9.61 16.38 26.72
C VAL A 272 -10.06 14.92 26.76
N LEU A 273 -9.57 14.10 25.83
CA LEU A 273 -9.87 12.67 25.79
C LEU A 273 -9.48 11.99 27.11
N GLY A 274 -10.46 11.44 27.82
CA GLY A 274 -10.27 10.77 29.11
C GLY A 274 -10.00 11.71 30.30
N ALA A 275 -10.24 13.01 30.15
CA ALA A 275 -10.19 13.95 31.28
C ALA A 275 -11.24 13.59 32.35
N SER A 276 -10.95 13.91 33.61
CA SER A 276 -11.94 13.80 34.68
C SER A 276 -11.64 14.83 35.76
N GLY A 277 -12.68 15.30 36.45
CA GLY A 277 -12.57 16.39 37.40
C GLY A 277 -12.31 17.73 36.73
N VAL A 278 -11.63 18.64 37.41
CA VAL A 278 -11.49 20.04 36.99
C VAL A 278 -10.31 20.24 36.05
N THR A 279 -10.59 20.75 34.85
CA THR A 279 -9.61 21.21 33.87
C THR A 279 -9.59 22.73 33.81
N PRO A 280 -8.50 23.40 34.23
CA PRO A 280 -8.39 24.86 34.18
C PRO A 280 -7.96 25.35 32.80
N ILE A 281 -8.71 26.29 32.22
CA ILE A 281 -8.42 26.95 30.95
C ILE A 281 -7.86 28.34 31.20
N ASN A 282 -6.63 28.60 30.76
CA ASN A 282 -5.96 29.89 30.94
C ASN A 282 -6.44 30.91 29.89
N LEU A 283 -6.99 32.04 30.35
CA LEU A 283 -7.56 33.11 29.54
C LEU A 283 -6.71 34.38 29.51
N ASN A 284 -5.50 34.39 30.10
CA ASN A 284 -4.68 35.60 30.26
C ASN A 284 -4.31 36.29 28.94
N GLN A 285 -4.31 35.54 27.84
CA GLN A 285 -3.99 36.06 26.50
C GLN A 285 -5.21 36.62 25.75
N LEU A 286 -6.40 36.50 26.35
CA LEU A 286 -7.66 36.91 25.73
C LEU A 286 -8.08 38.28 26.25
N SER A 287 -8.49 39.17 25.34
CA SER A 287 -9.09 40.45 25.71
C SER A 287 -10.45 40.25 26.38
N SER A 288 -10.86 41.19 27.23
CA SER A 288 -12.19 41.22 27.83
C SER A 288 -13.28 41.20 26.75
N GLY A 289 -14.32 40.39 26.93
CA GLY A 289 -15.36 40.20 25.93
C GLY A 289 -16.20 38.94 26.11
N MET A 290 -17.12 38.72 25.18
CA MET A 290 -17.93 37.51 25.10
C MET A 290 -17.19 36.42 24.33
N TYR A 291 -17.22 35.21 24.88
CA TYR A 291 -16.64 34.02 24.28
C TYR A 291 -17.62 32.86 24.32
N VAL A 292 -17.37 31.87 23.47
CA VAL A 292 -18.09 30.59 23.46
C VAL A 292 -17.13 29.48 23.82
N LEU A 293 -17.41 28.74 24.88
CA LEU A 293 -16.81 27.43 25.16
C LEU A 293 -17.52 26.40 24.28
N ARG A 294 -16.78 25.72 23.41
CA ARG A 294 -17.26 24.63 22.56
C ARG A 294 -16.63 23.32 23.00
N LEU A 295 -17.44 22.33 23.32
CA LEU A 295 -17.02 20.98 23.67
C LEU A 295 -17.42 20.05 22.53
N LEU A 296 -16.45 19.32 21.99
CA LEU A 296 -16.63 18.40 20.87
C LEU A 296 -16.52 16.98 21.39
N SER A 297 -17.56 16.19 21.21
CA SER A 297 -17.53 14.75 21.38
C SER A 297 -17.37 14.04 20.04
N THR A 298 -17.33 12.70 20.06
CA THR A 298 -17.27 11.90 18.84
C THR A 298 -18.51 12.07 17.96
N ALA A 299 -19.66 12.42 18.56
CA ALA A 299 -20.94 12.54 17.86
C ALA A 299 -21.55 13.96 17.88
N ASN A 300 -21.23 14.77 18.89
CA ASN A 300 -21.94 16.02 19.16
C ASN A 300 -21.01 17.20 19.43
N ALA A 301 -21.53 18.42 19.33
CA ALA A 301 -20.88 19.64 19.79
C ALA A 301 -21.78 20.43 20.74
N GLU A 302 -21.31 20.70 21.95
CA GLU A 302 -22.01 21.54 22.92
C GLU A 302 -21.37 22.92 22.98
N GLN A 303 -22.19 23.97 23.16
CA GLN A 303 -21.70 25.36 23.19
C GLN A 303 -22.28 26.13 24.37
N TYR A 304 -21.40 26.80 25.10
CA TYR A 304 -21.75 27.61 26.27
C TYR A 304 -21.17 29.01 26.14
N ARG A 305 -21.95 30.03 26.48
CA ARG A 305 -21.49 31.42 26.47
C ARG A 305 -20.92 31.80 27.83
N PHE A 306 -19.78 32.48 27.84
CA PHE A 306 -19.22 33.08 29.04
C PHE A 306 -18.60 34.45 28.75
N VAL A 307 -18.47 35.26 29.79
CA VAL A 307 -17.86 36.59 29.74
C VAL A 307 -16.45 36.54 30.33
N LYS A 308 -15.46 37.07 29.62
CA LYS A 308 -14.11 37.38 30.14
C LYS A 308 -14.07 38.85 30.57
N ASN A 309 -13.74 39.09 31.84
CA ASN A 309 -13.53 40.45 32.39
C ASN A 309 -12.09 40.91 32.20
#